data_AF-A0A8H3XQF7-F1
#
_entry.id   AF-A0A8H3XQF7-F1
#
_cell.length_a   1.000
_cell.length_b   1.000
_cell.length_c   1.000
_cell.angle_alpha   90.00
_cell.angle_beta   90.00
_cell.angle_gamma   90.00
#
_symmetry.space_group_name_H-M   'P 1'
#
loop_
_entity.id
_entity.type
_entity.pdbx_description
1 polymer ?
#
loop_
_entity_poly.entity_id
_entity_poly.type
_entity_poly.pdbx_seq_one_letter_code
_entity_poly.pdbx_strand_id
1 'polypeptide(L)'
;MPRLDDSTEALLRAGYSAQSTVKRAWDGFVNFAVRDNVLEVALGLIIAQAFTKVVTSFVSDIILPIIALLPFLHRNFDEKFAVLRRGPHYVKEKGYNTLEQARNDGALVLAYGAFLETLLSFFGVSLTLYAIGHLYTWISNDQVIKQTVRCKYCRKDISEKALRCVNCTSWQDGREDSRQQ
;
A
#
# COMPACT_ATOMS: atom_id res chain seq x y z
N MET A 1 -0.68 63.35 15.03
CA MET A 1 -0.39 61.94 14.69
C MET A 1 0.72 61.48 15.62
N PRO A 2 0.55 60.40 16.41
CA PRO A 2 1.62 59.92 17.29
C PRO A 2 2.77 59.37 16.44
N ARG A 3 4.01 59.76 16.72
CA ARG A 3 5.21 59.15 16.11
C ARG A 3 5.37 57.75 16.67
N LEU A 4 5.26 56.74 15.80
CA LEU A 4 5.65 55.37 16.13
C LEU A 4 7.17 55.34 16.35
N ASP A 5 7.61 54.56 17.34
CA ASP A 5 9.00 54.27 17.64
C ASP A 5 9.64 53.54 16.43
N ASP A 6 10.87 53.91 16.05
CA ASP A 6 11.64 53.30 14.96
C ASP A 6 11.72 51.75 15.08
N SER A 7 11.69 51.22 16.32
CA SER A 7 11.67 49.78 16.62
C SER A 7 10.37 49.11 16.18
N THR A 8 9.22 49.79 16.34
CA THR A 8 7.91 49.30 15.88
C THR A 8 7.81 49.27 14.36
N GLU A 9 8.39 50.25 13.65
CA GLU A 9 8.43 50.21 12.18
C GLU A 9 9.33 49.08 11.64
N ALA A 10 10.46 48.81 12.30
CA ALA A 10 11.34 47.71 11.95
C ALA A 10 10.65 46.34 12.14
N LEU A 11 9.93 46.15 13.25
CA LEU A 11 9.16 44.93 13.51
C LEU A 11 8.01 44.73 12.51
N LEU A 12 7.30 45.80 12.13
CA LEU A 12 6.23 45.72 11.14
C LEU A 12 6.75 45.38 9.74
N ARG A 13 7.91 45.93 9.34
CA ARG A 13 8.57 45.58 8.07
C ARG A 13 9.08 44.14 8.05
N ALA A 14 9.67 43.67 9.16
CA ALA A 14 10.10 42.28 9.31
C ALA A 14 8.89 41.31 9.27
N GLY A 15 7.77 41.67 9.91
CA GLY A 15 6.53 40.90 9.86
C GLY A 15 5.95 40.82 8.44
N TYR A 16 5.91 41.95 7.72
CA TYR A 16 5.40 41.99 6.34
C TYR A 16 6.28 41.20 5.37
N SER A 17 7.62 41.29 5.48
CA SER A 17 8.52 40.53 4.62
C SER A 17 8.43 39.02 4.88
N ALA A 18 8.33 38.60 6.15
CA ALA A 18 8.14 37.20 6.51
C ALA A 18 6.83 36.64 5.94
N GLN A 19 5.74 37.39 6.05
CA GLN A 19 4.43 36.98 5.54
C GLN A 19 4.41 36.85 4.01
N SER A 20 5.10 37.74 3.28
CA SER A 20 5.19 37.69 1.81
C SER A 20 5.98 36.47 1.30
N THR A 21 7.05 36.10 2.01
CA THR A 21 7.89 34.95 1.68
C THR A 21 7.15 33.64 1.94
N VAL A 22 6.43 33.55 3.07
CA VAL A 22 5.60 32.38 3.39
C VAL A 22 4.47 32.23 2.38
N LYS A 23 3.80 33.33 2.00
CA LYS A 23 2.75 33.27 0.98
C LYS A 23 3.29 32.81 -0.38
N ARG A 24 4.44 33.33 -0.82
CA ARG A 24 5.10 32.91 -2.07
C ARG A 24 5.52 31.44 -2.04
N ALA A 25 6.08 30.97 -0.93
CA ALA A 25 6.46 29.57 -0.76
C ALA A 25 5.22 28.65 -0.78
N TRP A 26 4.12 29.08 -0.15
CA TRP A 26 2.85 28.35 -0.16
C TRP A 26 2.23 28.27 -1.56
N ASP A 27 2.14 29.40 -2.28
CA ASP A 27 1.63 29.44 -3.65
C ASP A 27 2.49 28.57 -4.59
N GLY A 28 3.81 28.55 -4.37
CA GLY A 28 4.74 27.66 -5.08
C GLY A 28 4.50 26.18 -4.79
N PHE A 29 4.25 25.82 -3.53
CA PHE A 29 3.95 24.45 -3.11
C PHE A 29 2.61 23.97 -3.69
N VAL A 30 1.56 24.78 -3.63
CA VAL A 30 0.25 24.42 -4.17
C VAL A 30 0.35 24.20 -5.69
N ASN A 31 1.02 25.09 -6.42
CA ASN A 31 1.26 24.93 -7.86
C ASN A 31 2.14 23.70 -8.21
N PHE A 32 2.95 23.22 -7.27
CA PHE A 32 3.70 21.97 -7.43
C PHE A 32 2.82 20.74 -7.13
N ALA A 33 2.05 20.77 -6.04
CA ALA A 33 1.22 19.66 -5.58
C ALA A 33 0.03 19.36 -6.52
N VAL A 34 -0.52 20.39 -7.18
CA VAL A 34 -1.64 20.26 -8.13
C VAL A 34 -1.20 19.71 -9.49
N ARG A 35 0.10 19.44 -9.69
CA ARG A 35 0.56 18.79 -10.93
C ARG A 35 0.02 17.36 -11.00
N ASP A 36 -0.71 17.06 -12.08
CA ASP A 36 -1.41 15.78 -12.28
C ASP A 36 -0.51 14.55 -12.06
N ASN A 37 0.74 14.58 -12.57
CA ASN A 37 1.70 13.49 -12.40
C ASN A 37 2.10 13.22 -10.93
N VAL A 38 2.13 14.25 -10.08
CA VAL A 38 2.47 14.10 -8.65
C VAL A 38 1.24 13.63 -7.87
N LEU A 39 0.07 14.19 -8.19
CA LEU A 39 -1.19 13.87 -7.52
C LEU A 39 -1.61 12.41 -7.77
N GLU A 40 -1.48 11.90 -8.99
CA GLU A 40 -1.81 10.51 -9.33
C GLU A 40 -0.95 9.51 -8.55
N VAL A 41 0.37 9.75 -8.48
CA VAL A 41 1.30 8.92 -7.70
C VAL A 41 0.97 8.96 -6.21
N ALA A 42 0.68 10.16 -5.68
CA ALA A 42 0.34 10.33 -4.27
C ALA A 42 -0.97 9.60 -3.91
N LEU A 43 -2.02 9.75 -4.74
CA LEU A 43 -3.29 9.06 -4.55
C LEU A 43 -3.13 7.53 -4.63
N GLY A 44 -2.33 7.04 -5.58
CA GLY A 44 -2.00 5.61 -5.68
C GLY A 44 -1.36 5.05 -4.41
N LEU A 45 -0.39 5.77 -3.83
CA LEU A 45 0.28 5.35 -2.60
C LEU A 45 -0.67 5.35 -1.38
N ILE A 46 -1.52 6.37 -1.25
CA ILE A 46 -2.49 6.48 -0.14
C ILE A 46 -3.49 5.33 -0.20
N ILE A 47 -4.05 5.04 -1.38
CA ILE A 47 -4.99 3.94 -1.57
C ILE A 47 -4.31 2.60 -1.29
N ALA A 48 -3.08 2.41 -1.78
CA ALA A 48 -2.32 1.19 -1.52
C ALA A 48 -2.09 0.96 -0.02
N GLN A 49 -1.66 1.97 0.73
CA GLN A 49 -1.43 1.87 2.17
C GLN A 49 -2.73 1.59 2.94
N ALA A 50 -3.81 2.30 2.62
CA ALA A 50 -5.10 2.10 3.25
C ALA A 50 -5.63 0.68 2.98
N PHE A 51 -5.52 0.21 1.74
CA PHE A 51 -5.94 -1.12 1.33
C PHE A 51 -5.14 -2.22 2.04
N THR A 52 -3.80 -2.11 2.07
CA THR A 52 -2.95 -3.05 2.80
C THR A 52 -3.35 -3.11 4.27
N LYS A 53 -3.61 -1.96 4.92
CA LYS A 53 -4.03 -1.93 6.32
C LYS A 53 -5.36 -2.66 6.56
N VAL A 54 -6.35 -2.48 5.67
CA VAL A 54 -7.64 -3.17 5.77
C VAL A 54 -7.46 -4.68 5.63
N VAL A 55 -6.68 -5.13 4.66
CA VAL A 55 -6.45 -6.57 4.43
C VAL A 55 -5.64 -7.18 5.58
N THR A 56 -4.61 -6.49 6.07
CA THR A 56 -3.83 -6.95 7.23
C THR A 56 -4.70 -7.03 8.48
N SER A 57 -5.55 -6.04 8.77
CA SER A 57 -6.48 -6.09 9.91
C SER A 57 -7.50 -7.22 9.76
N PHE A 58 -8.06 -7.44 8.56
CA PHE A 58 -8.95 -8.57 8.32
C PHE A 58 -8.28 -9.91 8.64
N VAL A 59 -7.03 -10.09 8.20
CA VAL A 59 -6.29 -11.33 8.45
C VAL A 59 -5.94 -11.47 9.92
N SER A 60 -5.34 -10.45 10.53
CA SER A 60 -4.87 -10.50 11.91
C SER A 60 -6.00 -10.53 12.94
N ASP A 61 -7.09 -9.81 12.70
CA ASP A 61 -8.16 -9.62 13.69
C ASP A 61 -9.34 -10.60 13.51
N ILE A 62 -9.52 -11.16 12.31
CA ILE A 62 -10.64 -12.08 12.02
C ILE A 62 -10.13 -13.48 11.68
N ILE A 63 -9.19 -13.61 10.74
CA ILE A 63 -8.73 -14.93 10.27
C ILE A 63 -7.84 -15.62 11.31
N LEU A 64 -6.82 -14.93 11.85
CA LEU A 64 -5.91 -15.54 12.83
C LEU A 64 -6.63 -16.07 14.08
N PRO A 65 -7.61 -15.37 14.69
CA PRO A 65 -8.36 -15.91 15.82
C PRO A 65 -9.17 -17.17 15.47
N ILE A 66 -9.74 -17.24 14.28
CA ILE A 66 -10.49 -18.43 13.81
C ILE A 66 -9.53 -19.61 13.62
N ILE A 67 -8.35 -19.38 13.04
CA ILE A 67 -7.34 -20.42 12.87
C ILE A 67 -6.77 -20.84 14.25
N ALA A 68 -6.60 -19.90 15.19
CA ALA A 68 -6.10 -20.16 16.53
C ALA A 68 -7.06 -20.97 17.43
N LEU A 69 -8.34 -21.09 17.04
CA LEU A 69 -9.29 -22.01 17.69
C LEU A 69 -9.07 -23.47 17.28
N LEU A 70 -8.30 -23.74 16.22
CA LEU A 70 -8.00 -25.11 15.82
C LEU A 70 -7.02 -25.76 16.82
N PRO A 71 -7.30 -26.98 17.30
CA PRO A 71 -6.54 -27.63 18.38
C PRO A 71 -5.07 -27.90 18.03
N PHE A 72 -4.72 -27.89 16.75
CA PHE A 72 -3.35 -28.10 16.26
C PHE A 72 -2.48 -26.84 16.33
N LEU A 73 -3.09 -25.65 16.42
CA LEU A 73 -2.41 -24.36 16.29
C LEU A 73 -2.71 -23.49 17.51
N HIS A 74 -2.02 -23.78 18.63
CA HIS A 74 -2.24 -23.08 19.89
C HIS A 74 -1.93 -21.58 19.77
N ARG A 75 -2.83 -20.78 20.36
CA ARG A 75 -2.96 -19.30 20.31
C ARG A 75 -1.75 -18.46 20.78
N ASN A 76 -0.67 -19.07 21.25
CA ASN A 76 0.48 -18.35 21.81
C ASN A 76 1.75 -18.61 20.97
N PHE A 77 1.71 -18.33 19.65
CA PHE A 77 2.95 -18.33 18.87
C PHE A 77 3.77 -17.09 19.16
N ASP A 78 3.18 -15.90 19.23
CA ASP A 78 3.93 -14.66 19.44
C ASP A 78 4.81 -14.71 20.71
N GLU A 79 4.26 -15.26 21.80
CA GLU A 79 4.97 -15.45 23.07
C GLU A 79 5.98 -16.61 23.10
N LYS A 80 6.19 -17.32 21.99
CA LYS A 80 7.22 -18.36 21.91
C LYS A 80 8.56 -17.74 21.56
N PHE A 81 9.44 -17.74 22.54
CA PHE A 81 10.82 -17.29 22.40
C PHE A 81 11.80 -18.29 22.99
N ALA A 82 12.94 -18.42 22.33
CA ALA A 82 14.08 -19.18 22.84
C ALA A 82 15.08 -18.21 23.47
N VAL A 83 15.39 -18.39 24.75
CA VAL A 83 16.38 -17.56 25.45
C VAL A 83 17.78 -18.12 25.16
N LEU A 84 18.58 -17.38 24.38
CA LEU A 84 19.94 -17.76 24.02
C LEU A 84 20.94 -17.34 25.11
N ARG A 85 20.74 -16.16 25.70
CA ARG A 85 21.54 -15.66 26.82
C ARG A 85 20.63 -15.12 27.91
N ARG A 86 20.80 -15.62 29.13
CA ARG A 86 20.02 -15.25 30.30
C ARG A 86 20.41 -13.85 30.80
N GLY A 87 19.42 -13.05 31.20
CA GLY A 87 19.62 -11.76 31.84
C GLY A 87 20.05 -11.88 33.31
N PRO A 88 20.39 -10.76 33.97
CA PRO A 88 20.88 -10.72 35.36
C PRO A 88 19.86 -11.24 36.38
N HIS A 89 18.56 -11.07 36.11
CA HIS A 89 17.46 -11.48 37.01
C HIS A 89 16.79 -12.80 36.60
N TYR A 90 17.51 -13.66 35.86
CA TYR A 90 16.98 -14.96 35.44
C TYR A 90 16.84 -15.95 36.61
N VAL A 91 15.60 -16.23 37.00
CA VAL A 91 15.27 -17.27 37.97
C VAL A 91 15.04 -18.61 37.25
N LYS A 92 15.88 -19.60 37.52
CA LYS A 92 15.87 -20.92 36.84
C LYS A 92 14.55 -21.70 37.03
N GLU A 93 13.83 -21.42 38.11
CA GLU A 93 12.56 -22.10 38.45
C GLU A 93 11.33 -21.47 37.80
N LYS A 94 11.33 -20.15 37.54
CA LYS A 94 10.18 -19.43 36.95
C LYS A 94 10.36 -19.09 35.48
N GLY A 95 11.59 -19.07 34.96
CA GLY A 95 11.86 -18.66 33.58
C GLY A 95 11.34 -17.25 33.27
N TYR A 96 11.22 -16.94 31.99
CA TYR A 96 10.50 -15.76 31.52
C TYR A 96 9.15 -16.21 30.98
N ASN A 97 8.07 -15.58 31.43
CA ASN A 97 6.72 -15.91 30.96
C ASN A 97 6.29 -15.06 29.75
N THR A 98 6.89 -13.88 29.57
CA THR A 98 6.59 -12.98 28.44
C THR A 98 7.86 -12.54 27.72
N LEU A 99 7.72 -12.28 26.42
CA LEU A 99 8.80 -11.76 25.58
C LEU A 99 9.32 -10.40 26.09
N GLU A 100 8.40 -9.55 26.52
CA GLU A 100 8.73 -8.22 27.05
C GLU A 100 9.55 -8.29 28.33
N GLN A 101 9.23 -9.23 29.23
CA GLN A 101 9.99 -9.44 30.46
C GLN A 101 11.42 -9.88 30.15
N ALA A 102 11.59 -10.81 29.19
CA ALA A 102 12.91 -11.27 28.80
C ALA A 102 13.75 -10.17 28.12
N ARG A 103 13.11 -9.32 27.30
CA ARG A 103 13.78 -8.18 26.65
C ARG A 103 14.18 -7.09 27.64
N ASN A 104 13.33 -6.78 28.62
CA ASN A 104 13.60 -5.77 29.64
C ASN A 104 14.74 -6.19 30.59
N ASP A 105 14.89 -7.48 30.82
CA ASP A 105 16.02 -8.06 31.56
C ASP A 105 17.34 -8.07 30.77
N GLY A 106 17.34 -7.60 29.52
CA GLY A 106 18.51 -7.64 28.64
C GLY A 106 18.90 -9.06 28.20
N ALA A 107 17.99 -10.03 28.31
CA ALA A 107 18.22 -11.38 27.82
C ALA A 107 18.24 -11.37 26.28
N LEU A 108 19.18 -12.11 25.68
CA LEU A 108 19.22 -12.30 24.23
C LEU A 108 18.19 -13.38 23.89
N VAL A 109 17.05 -12.96 23.35
CA VAL A 109 15.93 -13.84 22.98
C VAL A 109 15.78 -13.97 21.47
N LEU A 110 15.54 -15.18 21.00
CA LEU A 110 15.15 -15.50 19.64
C LEU A 110 13.63 -15.72 19.62
N ALA A 111 12.90 -14.67 19.22
CA ALA A 111 11.45 -14.65 19.11
C ALA A 111 10.99 -15.30 17.79
N TYR A 112 11.09 -16.63 17.68
CA TYR A 112 10.62 -17.36 16.50
C TYR A 112 9.08 -17.30 16.35
N GLY A 113 8.39 -17.03 17.46
CA GLY A 113 6.97 -16.75 17.53
C GLY A 113 6.48 -15.65 16.59
N ALA A 114 6.97 -14.43 16.81
CA ALA A 114 6.67 -13.26 15.99
C ALA A 114 7.00 -13.49 14.51
N PHE A 115 8.10 -14.20 14.21
CA PHE A 115 8.45 -14.53 12.83
C PHE A 115 7.40 -15.45 12.18
N LEU A 116 6.96 -16.50 12.89
CA LEU A 116 5.96 -17.41 12.35
C LEU A 116 4.59 -16.72 12.17
N GLU A 117 4.24 -15.80 13.07
CA GLU A 117 3.06 -14.95 12.91
C GLU A 117 3.14 -14.09 11.65
N THR A 118 4.28 -13.43 11.39
CA THR A 118 4.45 -12.64 10.16
C THR A 118 4.34 -13.50 8.89
N LEU A 119 4.83 -14.74 8.92
CA LEU A 119 4.65 -15.69 7.82
C LEU A 119 3.18 -16.08 7.64
N LEU A 120 2.48 -16.41 8.71
CA LEU A 120 1.04 -16.73 8.65
C LEU A 120 0.22 -15.54 8.14
N SER A 121 0.54 -14.33 8.60
CA SER A 121 -0.09 -13.09 8.14
C SER A 121 0.15 -12.88 6.64
N PHE A 122 1.39 -13.07 6.16
CA PHE A 122 1.72 -12.99 4.74
C PHE A 122 0.88 -13.96 3.89
N PHE A 123 0.81 -15.23 4.28
CA PHE A 123 0.00 -16.22 3.56
C PHE A 123 -1.50 -15.91 3.67
N GLY A 124 -1.98 -15.47 4.84
CA GLY A 124 -3.38 -15.09 5.06
C GLY A 124 -3.80 -13.89 4.19
N VAL A 125 -2.95 -12.88 4.07
CA VAL A 125 -3.17 -11.71 3.19
C VAL A 125 -3.23 -12.15 1.74
N SER A 126 -2.27 -12.98 1.29
CA SER A 126 -2.24 -13.47 -0.09
C SER A 126 -3.49 -14.28 -0.45
N LEU A 127 -3.95 -15.16 0.45
CA LEU A 127 -5.14 -15.98 0.26
C LEU A 127 -6.41 -15.12 0.25
N THR A 128 -6.47 -14.09 1.11
CA THR A 128 -7.60 -13.17 1.18
C THR A 128 -7.74 -12.36 -0.11
N LEU A 129 -6.63 -11.82 -0.63
CA LEU A 129 -6.64 -11.09 -1.90
C LEU A 129 -7.07 -11.98 -3.06
N TYR A 130 -6.57 -13.22 -3.09
CA TYR A 130 -6.98 -14.21 -4.08
C TYR A 130 -8.48 -14.52 -3.96
N ALA A 131 -8.99 -14.74 -2.75
CA ALA A 131 -10.39 -15.05 -2.50
C ALA A 131 -11.31 -13.90 -2.94
N ILE A 132 -10.95 -12.64 -2.63
CA ILE A 132 -11.72 -11.46 -3.05
C ILE A 132 -11.69 -11.32 -4.58
N GLY A 133 -10.53 -11.47 -5.21
CA GLY A 133 -10.40 -11.40 -6.67
C GLY A 133 -11.21 -12.49 -7.36
N HIS A 134 -11.11 -13.73 -6.86
CA HIS A 134 -11.88 -14.86 -7.37
C HIS A 134 -13.38 -14.68 -7.15
N LEU A 135 -13.80 -14.21 -5.97
CA LEU A 135 -15.20 -13.90 -5.66
C LEU A 135 -15.75 -12.83 -6.59
N TYR A 136 -14.97 -11.78 -6.85
CA TYR A 136 -15.34 -10.73 -7.80
C TYR A 136 -15.50 -11.30 -9.22
N THR A 137 -14.56 -12.12 -9.70
CA THR A 137 -14.70 -12.77 -11.02
C THR A 137 -15.87 -13.76 -11.10
N TRP A 138 -16.23 -14.37 -9.96
CA TRP A 138 -17.34 -15.30 -9.88
C TRP A 138 -18.70 -14.59 -9.92
N ILE A 139 -18.81 -13.42 -9.28
CA ILE A 139 -20.05 -12.61 -9.26
C ILE A 139 -20.16 -11.75 -10.52
N SER A 140 -19.09 -11.05 -10.87
CA SER A 140 -18.99 -10.22 -12.06
C SER A 140 -18.25 -11.00 -13.13
N ASN A 141 -19.02 -11.70 -13.97
CA ASN A 141 -18.51 -12.39 -15.17
C ASN A 141 -18.09 -11.40 -16.29
N ASP A 142 -17.64 -10.21 -15.92
CA ASP A 142 -17.08 -9.22 -16.82
C ASP A 142 -15.56 -9.40 -16.86
N GLN A 143 -15.08 -9.79 -18.04
CA GLN A 143 -13.64 -9.82 -18.33
C GLN A 143 -13.12 -8.37 -18.29
N VAL A 144 -12.55 -7.97 -17.14
CA VAL A 144 -11.96 -6.63 -16.92
C VAL A 144 -10.88 -6.31 -17.96
N ILE A 145 -10.22 -7.34 -18.50
CA ILE A 145 -9.28 -7.21 -19.61
C ILE A 145 -10.03 -7.38 -20.93
N LYS A 146 -10.39 -6.27 -21.58
CA LYS A 146 -10.75 -6.29 -23.00
C LYS A 146 -9.52 -6.75 -23.76
N GLN A 147 -9.56 -7.95 -24.33
CA GLN A 147 -8.49 -8.44 -25.20
C GLN A 147 -8.31 -7.46 -26.36
N THR A 148 -7.09 -6.93 -26.50
CA THR A 148 -6.73 -6.03 -27.59
C THR A 148 -5.78 -6.74 -28.55
N VAL A 149 -6.11 -6.70 -29.83
CA VAL A 149 -5.27 -7.24 -30.90
C VAL A 149 -4.63 -6.09 -31.67
N ARG A 150 -3.43 -6.30 -32.23
CA ARG A 150 -2.81 -5.31 -33.10
C ARG A 150 -3.46 -5.33 -34.48
N CYS A 151 -3.85 -4.16 -34.97
CA CYS A 151 -4.34 -4.01 -36.33
C CYS A 151 -3.25 -4.41 -37.36
N LYS A 152 -3.61 -5.21 -38.38
CA LYS A 152 -2.67 -5.65 -39.43
C LYS A 152 -2.03 -4.50 -40.22
N TYR A 153 -2.77 -3.40 -40.41
CA TYR A 153 -2.35 -2.29 -41.27
C TYR A 153 -1.66 -1.17 -40.50
N CYS A 154 -2.32 -0.60 -39.49
CA CYS A 154 -1.78 0.56 -38.75
C CYS A 154 -1.00 0.20 -37.48
N ARG A 155 -0.95 -1.08 -37.09
CA ARG A 155 -0.26 -1.60 -35.90
C ARG A 155 -0.68 -0.99 -34.56
N LYS A 156 -1.73 -0.16 -34.51
CA LYS A 156 -2.34 0.28 -33.26
C LYS A 156 -3.19 -0.82 -32.65
N ASP A 157 -3.29 -0.82 -31.32
CA ASP A 157 -4.09 -1.78 -30.56
C ASP A 157 -5.59 -1.45 -30.73
N ILE A 158 -6.38 -2.47 -31.08
CA ILE A 158 -7.83 -2.40 -31.28
C ILE A 158 -8.51 -3.51 -30.46
N SER A 159 -9.80 -3.38 -30.17
CA SER A 159 -10.51 -4.46 -29.49
C SER A 159 -10.61 -5.70 -30.38
N GLU A 160 -10.49 -6.89 -29.79
CA GLU A 160 -10.61 -8.17 -30.53
C GLU A 160 -11.95 -8.30 -31.28
N LYS A 161 -13.02 -7.72 -30.73
CA LYS A 161 -14.36 -7.73 -31.34
C LYS A 161 -14.57 -6.66 -32.41
N ALA A 162 -13.56 -5.84 -32.74
CA ALA A 162 -13.69 -4.79 -33.75
C ALA A 162 -13.57 -5.36 -35.17
N LEU A 163 -14.68 -5.31 -35.93
CA LEU A 163 -14.67 -5.62 -37.37
C LEU A 163 -13.88 -4.60 -38.19
N ARG A 164 -13.85 -3.34 -37.71
CA ARG A 164 -13.21 -2.21 -38.40
C ARG A 164 -12.29 -1.46 -37.44
N CYS A 165 -11.07 -1.16 -37.88
CA CYS A 165 -10.12 -0.41 -37.07
C CYS A 165 -10.57 1.05 -36.92
N VAL A 166 -10.60 1.58 -35.69
CA VAL A 166 -10.97 2.99 -35.41
C VAL A 166 -9.95 3.98 -36.01
N ASN A 167 -8.67 3.58 -36.08
CA ASN A 167 -7.60 4.50 -36.46
C ASN A 167 -7.34 4.57 -37.98
N CYS A 168 -7.32 3.42 -38.67
CA CYS A 168 -7.10 3.38 -40.13
C CYS A 168 -8.35 3.03 -40.94
N THR A 169 -9.48 2.78 -40.28
CA THR A 169 -10.76 2.40 -40.93
C THR A 169 -10.71 1.13 -41.77
N SER A 170 -9.61 0.38 -41.70
CA SER A 170 -9.43 -0.85 -42.45
C SER A 170 -10.17 -2.02 -41.80
N TRP A 171 -10.63 -2.93 -42.64
CA TRP A 171 -11.30 -4.15 -42.19
C TRP A 171 -10.29 -5.21 -41.73
N GLN A 172 -10.55 -5.85 -40.58
CA GLN A 172 -9.63 -6.85 -40.01
C GLN A 172 -9.88 -8.28 -40.51
N ASP A 173 -11.00 -8.50 -41.20
CA ASP A 173 -11.46 -9.76 -41.79
C ASP A 173 -10.74 -10.15 -43.11
N GLY A 174 -9.78 -9.34 -43.58
CA GLY A 174 -8.90 -9.66 -44.71
C GLY A 174 -9.47 -9.39 -46.10
N ARG A 175 -10.66 -8.80 -46.23
CA ARG A 175 -11.26 -8.45 -47.54
C ARG A 175 -10.62 -7.25 -48.24
N GLU A 176 -9.69 -6.57 -47.59
CA GLU A 176 -8.84 -5.58 -48.24
C GLU A 176 -7.59 -6.21 -48.89
N ASP A 177 -7.17 -7.40 -48.43
CA ASP A 177 -6.01 -8.11 -48.96
C ASP A 177 -6.32 -8.77 -50.32
N SER A 178 -7.59 -9.12 -50.58
CA SER A 178 -8.04 -9.78 -51.82
C SER A 178 -8.10 -8.87 -53.05
N ARG A 179 -7.92 -7.55 -52.91
CA ARG A 179 -7.84 -6.61 -54.06
C ARG A 179 -6.41 -6.35 -54.54
N GLN A 180 -5.40 -6.90 -53.86
CA GLN A 180 -3.98 -6.67 -54.16
C GLN A 180 -3.32 -7.86 -54.90
N GLN A 181 -4.10 -8.89 -55.28
CA GLN A 181 -3.71 -9.96 -56.20
C GLN A 181 -4.37 -9.73 -57.55
#